data_AF-A0A535K6M0-F1
#
_entry.id   AF-A0A535K6M0-F1
#
_cell.length_a   1.000
_cell.length_b   1.000
_cell.length_c   1.000
_cell.angle_alpha   90.00
_cell.angle_beta   90.00
_cell.angle_gamma   90.00
#
_symmetry.space_group_name_H-M   'P 1'
#
loop_
_entity.id
_entity.type
_entity.pdbx_description
1 polymer ?
#
loop_
_entity_poly.entity_id
_entity_poly.type
_entity_poly.pdbx_seq_one_letter_code
_entity_poly.pdbx_strand_id
1 'polypeptide(L)'
;MPAQLAPSPNGKGFLGYNTSVVLLPGNGVVAQAQDGFGKAWMFTSFDRGQSWRSIPPPPSPAELSDLSFVDSRHWWASRWDNLFKTSDAGQTWTPVATVTPDISGDWTFGPAQVIDAKHAWLVMSSVNRRNAATGLMMTSDGGLNWTAANVPKPG
;
A
#
# COMPACT_ATOMS: atom_id res chain seq x y z
N MET A 1 -25.35 11.88 -11.76
CA MET A 1 -25.11 10.97 -12.90
C MET A 1 -23.85 10.18 -12.60
N PRO A 2 -23.86 8.83 -12.61
CA PRO A 2 -22.63 8.07 -12.44
C PRO A 2 -21.70 8.32 -13.64
N ALA A 3 -20.38 8.37 -13.40
CA ALA A 3 -19.38 8.54 -14.45
C ALA A 3 -19.49 7.38 -15.44
N GLN A 4 -19.98 7.67 -16.64
CA GLN A 4 -20.06 6.69 -17.72
C GLN A 4 -18.65 6.50 -18.28
N LEU A 5 -18.11 5.28 -18.16
CA LEU A 5 -16.85 4.92 -18.79
C LEU A 5 -16.96 5.18 -20.29
N ALA A 6 -16.06 6.01 -20.82
CA ALA A 6 -16.03 6.32 -22.25
C ALA A 6 -15.73 5.03 -23.07
N PRO A 7 -16.42 4.79 -24.20
CA PRO A 7 -16.12 3.65 -25.04
C PRO A 7 -14.73 3.77 -25.68
N SER A 8 -14.07 2.63 -25.87
CA SER A 8 -12.76 2.53 -26.54
C SER A 8 -12.86 3.03 -27.99
N PRO A 9 -11.94 3.89 -28.46
CA PRO A 9 -11.97 4.42 -29.84
C PRO A 9 -11.87 3.36 -30.94
N ASN A 10 -11.43 2.13 -30.63
CA ASN A 10 -10.97 1.16 -31.65
C ASN A 10 -11.72 -0.18 -31.67
N GLY A 11 -12.89 -0.30 -31.03
CA GLY A 11 -13.81 -1.42 -31.28
C GLY A 11 -13.31 -2.85 -30.99
N LYS A 12 -12.19 -3.01 -30.27
CA LYS A 12 -11.68 -4.30 -29.78
C LYS A 12 -11.17 -4.15 -28.35
N GLY A 13 -11.82 -4.86 -27.42
CA GLY A 13 -11.45 -4.99 -26.01
C GLY A 13 -11.92 -3.82 -25.14
N PHE A 14 -12.48 -4.14 -23.98
CA PHE A 14 -12.58 -3.18 -22.88
C PHE A 14 -11.23 -2.48 -22.75
N LEU A 15 -11.19 -1.15 -22.57
CA LEU A 15 -10.03 -0.54 -21.92
C LEU A 15 -10.06 -1.07 -20.48
N GLY A 16 -9.50 -2.28 -20.33
CA GLY A 16 -9.67 -3.15 -19.18
C GLY A 16 -8.76 -2.65 -18.09
N TYR A 17 -9.27 -1.74 -17.27
CA TYR A 17 -8.59 -1.34 -16.07
C TYR A 17 -8.45 -2.56 -15.16
N ASN A 18 -7.22 -2.88 -14.75
CA ASN A 18 -7.03 -3.79 -13.63
C ASN A 18 -7.43 -3.02 -12.37
N THR A 19 -8.41 -3.52 -11.62
CA THR A 19 -8.93 -2.84 -10.44
C THR A 19 -8.89 -3.76 -9.23
N SER A 20 -8.28 -3.29 -8.14
CA SER A 20 -8.39 -3.89 -6.82
C SER A 20 -9.25 -3.01 -5.92
N VAL A 21 -9.86 -3.63 -4.91
CA VAL A 21 -10.63 -2.93 -3.88
C VAL A 21 -10.24 -3.49 -2.52
N VAL A 22 -10.02 -2.61 -1.54
CA VAL A 22 -9.77 -2.97 -0.15
C VAL A 22 -10.75 -2.28 0.78
N LEU A 23 -11.14 -2.98 1.85
CA LEU A 23 -12.02 -2.43 2.87
C LEU A 23 -11.31 -1.34 3.67
N LEU A 24 -12.02 -0.25 3.88
CA LEU A 24 -11.62 0.79 4.80
C LEU A 24 -12.30 0.55 6.16
N PRO A 25 -11.59 0.63 7.29
CA PRO A 25 -12.22 0.58 8.61
C PRO A 25 -13.40 1.54 8.74
N GLY A 26 -14.47 1.07 9.40
CA GLY A 26 -15.74 1.77 9.49
C GLY A 26 -16.72 1.30 8.40
N ASN A 27 -16.82 2.02 7.29
CA ASN A 27 -17.84 1.75 6.25
C ASN A 27 -17.40 2.21 4.85
N GLY A 28 -16.11 2.21 4.56
CA GLY A 28 -15.57 2.67 3.28
C GLY A 28 -14.89 1.57 2.49
N VAL A 29 -14.57 1.88 1.24
CA VAL A 29 -13.65 1.10 0.41
C VAL A 29 -12.69 2.04 -0.29
N VAL A 30 -11.51 1.51 -0.59
CA VAL A 30 -10.52 2.14 -1.46
C VAL A 30 -10.38 1.27 -2.72
N ALA A 31 -10.50 1.88 -3.90
CA ALA A 31 -10.24 1.22 -5.17
C ALA A 31 -8.95 1.76 -5.78
N GLN A 32 -8.10 0.85 -6.27
CA GLN A 32 -6.94 1.20 -7.09
C GLN A 32 -7.16 0.64 -8.49
N ALA A 33 -7.05 1.48 -9.50
CA ALA A 33 -7.24 1.11 -10.91
C ALA A 33 -5.98 1.41 -11.71
N GLN A 34 -5.63 0.55 -12.66
CA GLN A 34 -4.50 0.74 -13.56
C GLN A 34 -4.87 0.44 -15.00
N ASP A 35 -4.41 1.25 -15.96
CA ASP A 35 -4.54 0.95 -17.38
C ASP A 35 -3.38 0.07 -17.90
N GLY A 36 -3.50 -0.39 -19.16
CA GLY A 36 -2.47 -1.20 -19.81
C GLY A 36 -1.15 -0.48 -20.09
N PHE A 37 -1.08 0.84 -19.85
CA PHE A 37 0.12 1.66 -19.99
C PHE A 37 0.80 1.98 -18.66
N GLY A 38 0.27 1.44 -17.56
CA GLY A 38 0.83 1.57 -16.22
C GLY A 38 0.34 2.77 -15.42
N LYS A 39 -0.56 3.61 -15.97
CA LYS A 39 -1.11 4.74 -15.24
C LYS A 39 -2.07 4.24 -14.17
N ALA A 40 -1.88 4.70 -12.94
CA ALA A 40 -2.67 4.30 -11.78
C ALA A 40 -3.56 5.43 -11.27
N TRP A 41 -4.70 5.07 -10.72
CA TRP A 41 -5.66 5.94 -10.05
C TRP A 41 -6.12 5.31 -8.75
N MET A 42 -6.53 6.16 -7.81
CA MET A 42 -7.03 5.75 -6.52
C MET A 42 -8.33 6.47 -6.19
N PHE A 43 -9.28 5.73 -5.63
CA PHE A 43 -10.61 6.24 -5.32
C PHE A 43 -11.06 5.77 -3.95
N THR A 44 -11.93 6.55 -3.31
CA THR A 44 -12.61 6.19 -2.07
C THR A 44 -14.12 6.20 -2.29
N SER A 45 -14.82 5.29 -1.62
CA SER A 45 -16.29 5.30 -1.55
C SER A 45 -16.72 4.99 -0.12
N PHE A 46 -17.77 5.68 0.34
CA PHE A 46 -18.38 5.51 1.67
C PHE A 46 -19.89 5.18 1.59
N ASP A 47 -20.40 5.01 0.37
CA ASP A 47 -21.81 4.76 0.07
C ASP A 47 -22.01 3.43 -0.67
N ARG A 48 -21.18 2.44 -0.35
CA ARG A 48 -21.19 1.09 -0.95
C ARG A 48 -20.95 1.10 -2.47
N GLY A 49 -20.12 2.02 -2.94
CA GLY A 49 -19.73 2.12 -4.35
C GLY A 49 -20.74 2.83 -5.25
N GLN A 50 -21.73 3.52 -4.69
CA GLN A 50 -22.68 4.34 -5.46
C GLN A 50 -22.01 5.60 -6.02
N SER A 51 -21.08 6.18 -5.27
CA SER A 51 -20.22 7.26 -5.71
C SER A 51 -18.76 7.04 -5.28
N TRP A 52 -17.86 7.61 -6.08
CA TRP A 52 -16.42 7.48 -5.92
C TRP A 52 -15.78 8.86 -5.91
N ARG A 53 -14.92 9.12 -4.93
CA ARG A 53 -14.09 10.31 -4.87
C ARG A 53 -12.66 9.95 -5.25
N SER A 54 -12.15 10.58 -6.29
CA SER A 54 -10.74 10.46 -6.69
C SER A 54 -9.84 11.02 -5.59
N ILE A 55 -8.77 10.30 -5.26
CA ILE A 55 -7.69 10.73 -4.38
C ILE A 55 -6.34 10.48 -5.07
N PRO A 56 -5.29 11.27 -4.78
CA PRO A 56 -3.98 11.00 -5.34
C PRO A 56 -3.45 9.64 -4.85
N PRO A 57 -2.91 8.79 -5.76
CA PRO A 57 -2.15 7.64 -5.31
C PRO A 57 -0.88 8.09 -4.58
N PRO A 58 -0.27 7.21 -3.76
CA PRO A 58 1.07 7.47 -3.23
C PRO A 58 2.07 7.78 -4.35
N PRO A 59 3.10 8.61 -4.09
CA PRO A 59 4.13 8.91 -5.08
C PRO A 59 4.83 7.67 -5.62
N SER A 60 5.41 7.80 -6.82
CA SER A 60 6.22 6.74 -7.43
C SER A 60 7.34 6.27 -6.50
N PRO A 61 7.60 4.95 -6.41
CA PRO A 61 6.98 3.86 -7.17
C PRO A 61 5.80 3.19 -6.44
N ALA A 62 5.12 3.85 -5.50
CA ALA A 62 4.07 3.25 -4.67
C ALA A 62 2.64 3.48 -5.18
N GLU A 63 2.46 3.81 -6.47
CA GLU A 63 1.14 4.18 -7.02
C GLU A 63 0.12 3.02 -6.96
N LEU A 64 0.60 1.77 -7.05
CA LEU A 64 -0.17 0.53 -6.83
C LEU A 64 0.32 -0.22 -5.59
N SER A 65 0.30 0.45 -4.46
CA SER A 65 0.73 -0.08 -3.17
C SER A 65 -0.31 -1.00 -2.52
N ASP A 66 0.19 -1.90 -1.69
CA ASP A 66 -0.64 -2.57 -0.69
C ASP A 66 -0.96 -1.58 0.43
N LEU A 67 -2.24 -1.49 0.80
CA LEU A 67 -2.74 -0.51 1.78
C LEU A 67 -3.05 -1.18 3.10
N SER A 68 -2.61 -0.57 4.19
CA SER A 68 -2.86 -1.02 5.56
C SER A 68 -3.38 0.12 6.42
N PHE A 69 -4.40 -0.17 7.21
CA PHE A 69 -5.26 0.86 7.79
C PHE A 69 -5.19 0.83 9.31
N VAL A 70 -4.94 1.99 9.94
CA VAL A 70 -5.17 2.19 11.38
C VAL A 70 -6.63 2.51 11.62
N ASP A 71 -7.16 3.44 10.83
CA ASP A 71 -8.56 3.87 10.85
C ASP A 71 -8.99 4.40 9.48
N SER A 72 -10.12 5.10 9.39
CA SER A 72 -10.64 5.64 8.12
C SER A 72 -9.87 6.86 7.57
N ARG A 73 -8.82 7.34 8.25
CA ARG A 73 -8.00 8.50 7.87
C ARG A 73 -6.49 8.25 7.87
N HIS A 74 -6.01 7.35 8.73
CA HIS A 74 -4.59 7.08 8.95
C HIS A 74 -4.17 5.74 8.35
N TRP A 75 -3.46 5.77 7.22
CA TRP A 75 -3.13 4.57 6.46
C TRP A 75 -1.66 4.56 6.05
N TRP A 76 -1.19 3.36 5.74
CA TRP A 76 0.15 3.10 5.22
C TRP A 76 0.02 2.47 3.83
N ALA A 77 0.93 2.84 2.95
CA ALA A 77 1.04 2.33 1.59
C ALA A 77 2.43 1.72 1.42
N SER A 78 2.49 0.42 1.12
CA SER A 78 3.71 -0.34 0.96
C SER A 78 3.88 -0.79 -0.49
N ARG A 79 5.06 -0.56 -1.09
CA ARG A 79 5.42 -1.14 -2.38
C ARG A 79 6.92 -1.34 -2.48
N TRP A 80 7.34 -2.58 -2.67
CA TRP A 80 8.75 -2.96 -2.73
C TRP A 80 9.54 -2.57 -1.46
N ASP A 81 10.38 -1.56 -1.56
CA ASP A 81 11.18 -0.95 -0.50
C ASP A 81 10.64 0.43 -0.07
N ASN A 82 9.54 0.87 -0.66
CA ASN A 82 8.94 2.18 -0.43
C ASN A 82 7.74 2.09 0.51
N LEU A 83 7.69 3.03 1.45
CA LEU A 83 6.64 3.12 2.45
C LEU A 83 6.19 4.56 2.59
N PHE A 84 4.88 4.76 2.54
CA PHE A 84 4.26 6.07 2.72
C PHE A 84 3.15 5.99 3.75
N LYS A 85 2.86 7.10 4.40
CA LYS A 85 1.71 7.25 5.31
C LYS A 85 0.86 8.45 4.95
N THR A 86 -0.42 8.35 5.25
CA THR A 86 -1.39 9.44 5.16
C THR A 86 -2.06 9.63 6.53
N SER A 87 -2.50 10.85 6.82
CA SER A 87 -3.32 11.19 8.00
C SER A 87 -4.64 11.89 7.60
N ASP A 88 -4.89 12.00 6.30
CA ASP A 88 -6.00 12.75 5.71
C ASP A 88 -6.79 11.90 4.70
N ALA A 89 -6.85 10.59 4.94
CA ALA A 89 -7.56 9.62 4.10
C ALA A 89 -7.05 9.56 2.65
N GLY A 90 -5.72 9.61 2.48
CA GLY A 90 -5.05 9.47 1.20
C GLY A 90 -5.08 10.73 0.33
N GLN A 91 -5.41 11.90 0.89
CA GLN A 91 -5.31 13.16 0.15
C GLN A 91 -3.85 13.60 0.00
N THR A 92 -3.03 13.35 1.02
CA THR A 92 -1.59 13.56 0.99
C THR A 92 -0.85 12.35 1.58
N TRP A 93 0.36 12.13 1.07
CA TRP A 93 1.23 11.02 1.44
C TRP A 93 2.59 11.55 1.85
N THR A 94 3.08 11.09 2.99
CA THR A 94 4.41 11.42 3.52
C THR A 94 5.27 10.16 3.49
N PRO A 95 6.51 10.21 2.99
CA PRO A 95 7.41 9.05 3.06
C PRO A 95 7.66 8.67 4.52
N VAL A 96 7.67 7.38 4.79
CA VAL A 96 8.14 6.79 6.04
C VAL A 96 9.61 6.44 5.85
N ALA A 97 10.45 6.69 6.85
CA ALA A 97 11.89 6.47 6.71
C ALA A 97 12.15 5.03 6.26
N THR A 98 13.05 4.88 5.29
CA THR A 98 13.34 3.60 4.67
C THR A 98 13.70 2.58 5.76
N VAL A 99 13.12 1.39 5.67
CA VAL A 99 13.32 0.22 6.54
C VAL A 99 14.74 -0.36 6.37
N THR A 100 15.72 0.45 6.00
CA THR A 100 17.10 0.06 5.92
C THR A 100 17.78 0.53 7.21
N PRO A 101 17.81 -0.30 8.28
CA PRO A 101 19.08 -0.47 8.95
C PRO A 101 20.13 -0.81 7.89
N ASP A 102 21.40 -0.66 8.24
CA ASP A 102 22.59 -1.02 7.47
C ASP A 102 22.63 -2.48 6.95
N ILE A 103 21.64 -2.89 6.16
CA ILE A 103 21.46 -4.18 5.51
C ILE A 103 21.43 -3.88 4.01
N SER A 104 22.56 -3.39 3.52
CA SER A 104 22.75 -3.12 2.09
C SER A 104 22.44 -4.38 1.25
N GLY A 105 21.64 -4.19 0.21
CA GLY A 105 21.69 -5.00 -1.02
C GLY A 105 20.57 -6.01 -1.29
N ASP A 106 20.05 -6.72 -0.29
CA ASP A 106 19.38 -8.01 -0.57
C ASP A 106 18.05 -8.24 0.18
N TRP A 107 17.34 -7.23 0.66
CA TRP A 107 16.07 -7.43 1.39
C TRP A 107 14.92 -6.60 0.84
N THR A 108 13.75 -7.21 0.76
CA THR A 108 12.46 -6.56 0.49
C THR A 108 11.51 -6.83 1.65
N PHE A 109 10.41 -6.08 1.74
CA PHE A 109 9.37 -6.32 2.72
C PHE A 109 8.02 -6.56 2.05
N GLY A 110 7.20 -7.40 2.70
CA GLY A 110 5.77 -7.51 2.36
C GLY A 110 4.95 -6.34 2.90
N PRO A 111 3.64 -6.31 2.64
CA PRO A 111 2.75 -5.24 3.11
C PRO A 111 2.89 -4.99 4.62
N ALA A 112 3.01 -3.71 5.01
CA ALA A 112 3.11 -3.33 6.41
C ALA A 112 1.90 -3.82 7.20
N GLN A 113 2.13 -4.46 8.35
CA GLN A 113 1.06 -4.80 9.27
C GLN A 113 0.97 -3.71 10.33
N VAL A 114 -0.04 -2.85 10.25
CA VAL A 114 -0.14 -1.64 11.07
C VAL A 114 -1.09 -1.87 12.23
N ILE A 115 -0.64 -1.52 13.44
CA ILE A 115 -1.44 -1.62 14.67
C ILE A 115 -2.06 -0.26 14.99
N ASP A 116 -1.22 0.78 15.01
CA ASP A 116 -1.63 2.17 15.25
C ASP A 116 -0.66 3.15 14.55
N ALA A 117 -0.80 4.45 14.84
CA ALA A 117 0.02 5.50 14.23
C ALA A 117 1.53 5.37 14.52
N LYS A 118 1.92 4.62 15.55
CA LYS A 118 3.29 4.45 16.02
C LYS A 118 3.82 3.02 15.83
N HIS A 119 2.95 2.02 15.92
CA HIS A 119 3.34 0.62 15.94
C HIS A 119 2.98 -0.09 14.63
N ALA A 120 3.99 -0.67 13.98
CA ALA A 120 3.81 -1.48 12.78
C ALA A 120 4.90 -2.54 12.65
N TRP A 121 4.60 -3.58 11.87
CA TRP A 121 5.48 -4.71 11.60
C TRP A 121 5.70 -4.89 10.11
N LEU A 122 6.86 -5.42 9.75
CA LEU A 122 7.21 -5.82 8.40
C LEU A 122 7.78 -7.23 8.41
N VAL A 123 7.31 -8.04 7.49
CA VAL A 123 7.98 -9.30 7.12
C VAL A 123 9.03 -8.97 6.09
N MET A 124 10.29 -9.20 6.43
CA MET A 124 11.42 -9.03 5.51
C MET A 124 11.73 -10.36 4.83
N SER A 125 12.05 -10.32 3.55
CA SER A 125 12.50 -11.47 2.77
C SER A 125 13.78 -11.15 2.01
N SER A 126 14.75 -12.05 2.06
CA SER A 126 15.97 -11.89 1.29
C SER A 126 15.70 -12.13 -0.20
N VAL A 127 16.18 -11.22 -1.04
CA VAL A 127 16.14 -11.29 -2.51
C VAL A 127 17.10 -12.37 -3.01
N ASN A 128 18.16 -12.69 -2.25
CA ASN A 128 19.12 -13.73 -2.59
C ASN A 128 18.55 -15.13 -2.37
N ARG A 129 18.09 -15.76 -3.45
CA ARG A 129 17.47 -17.09 -3.43
C ARG A 129 18.38 -18.22 -2.96
N ARG A 130 19.71 -18.04 -2.93
CA ARG A 130 20.64 -19.09 -2.45
C ARG A 130 20.63 -19.19 -0.92
N ASN A 131 20.34 -18.09 -0.24
CA ASN A 131 20.24 -18.00 1.22
C ASN A 131 18.91 -17.32 1.59
N ALA A 132 17.80 -17.89 1.11
CA ALA A 132 16.48 -17.36 1.40
C ALA A 132 16.27 -17.33 2.92
N ALA A 133 16.21 -16.12 3.47
CA ALA A 133 15.97 -15.86 4.87
C ALA A 133 14.78 -14.92 5.00
N THR A 134 14.00 -15.11 6.08
CA THR A 134 12.91 -14.22 6.45
C THR A 134 13.16 -13.66 7.83
N GLY A 135 12.87 -12.38 8.01
CA GLY A 135 12.99 -11.68 9.29
C GLY A 135 11.73 -10.91 9.62
N LEU A 136 11.64 -10.46 10.87
CA LEU A 136 10.62 -9.50 11.29
C LEU A 136 11.31 -8.19 11.67
N MET A 137 10.72 -7.09 11.23
CA MET A 137 11.04 -5.74 11.73
C MET A 137 9.81 -5.14 12.39
N MET A 138 10.04 -4.33 13.41
CA MET A 138 9.00 -3.59 14.11
C MET A 138 9.44 -2.16 14.36
N THR A 139 8.50 -1.23 14.25
CA THR A 139 8.65 0.19 14.61
C THR A 139 7.70 0.54 15.75
N SER A 140 8.14 1.42 16.65
CA SER A 140 7.34 1.97 17.75
C SER A 140 7.24 3.51 17.72
N ASP A 141 7.74 4.12 16.66
CA ASP A 141 7.79 5.58 16.48
C ASP A 141 7.19 6.04 15.13
N GLY A 142 6.33 5.21 14.54
CA GLY A 142 5.61 5.53 13.31
C GLY A 142 6.49 5.43 12.07
N GLY A 143 7.45 4.49 12.12
CA GLY A 143 8.37 4.15 11.05
C GLY A 143 9.52 5.14 10.89
N LEU A 144 9.88 5.88 11.94
CA LEU A 144 11.11 6.67 11.94
C LEU A 144 12.31 5.76 12.16
N ASN A 145 12.17 4.75 13.02
CA ASN A 145 13.16 3.71 13.24
C ASN A 145 12.51 2.32 13.18
N TRP A 146 13.26 1.37 12.60
CA TRP A 146 12.88 -0.03 12.50
C TRP A 146 13.91 -0.89 13.22
N THR A 147 13.43 -1.85 14.01
CA THR A 147 14.27 -2.74 14.81
C THR A 147 13.93 -4.19 14.51
N ALA A 148 14.95 -5.04 14.48
CA ALA A 148 14.76 -6.47 14.27
C ALA A 148 13.96 -7.06 15.44
N ALA A 149 12.93 -7.82 15.12
CA ALA A 149 12.08 -8.48 16.09
C ALA A 149 12.31 -10.00 16.06
N ASN A 150 12.02 -10.65 17.20
CA ASN A 150 12.16 -12.09 17.32
C ASN A 150 11.18 -12.82 16.39
N VAL A 151 11.69 -13.71 15.55
CA VAL A 151 10.88 -14.61 14.72
C VAL A 151 10.41 -15.79 15.59
N PRO A 152 9.09 -15.99 15.77
CA PRO A 152 8.58 -17.15 16.50
C PRO A 152 9.02 -18.46 15.82
N LYS A 153 9.50 -19.43 16.61
CA LYS A 153 9.87 -20.75 16.12
C LYS A 153 8.87 -21.77 16.66
N PRO A 154 8.29 -22.65 15.82
CA PRO A 154 7.73 -23.90 16.31
C PRO A 154 8.84 -24.63 17.08
N GLY A 155 8.50 -25.15 18.26
CA GLY A 155 9.46 -25.84 19.14
C GLY A 155 10.22 -26.97 18.47
#